data_AF-A0AAW5ZGP2-F1
#
_entry.id   AF-A0AAW5ZGP2-F1
#
_cell.length_a   1.000
_cell.length_b   1.000
_cell.length_c   1.000
_cell.angle_alpha   90.00
_cell.angle_beta   90.00
_cell.angle_gamma   90.00
#
_symmetry.space_group_name_H-M   'P 1'
#
loop_
_entity.id
_entity.type
_entity.pdbx_description
1 polymer ?
#
loop_
_entity_poly.entity_id
_entity_poly.type
_entity_poly.pdbx_seq_one_letter_code
_entity_poly.pdbx_strand_id
1 'polypeptide(L)' 'ATNTTNISNLTETVTNLGEDALKWDKDNGVFTAAHGTETTSKITNVKDGDLTTGSTDAVNGSQLKTTNDAVATN' A
#
# COMPACT_ATOMS: atom_id res chain seq x y z
N ALA A 1 -32.67 -16.05 -12.95
CA ALA A 1 -31.49 -15.96 -13.85
C ALA A 1 -30.73 -14.65 -13.60
N THR A 2 -31.27 -13.48 -13.96
CA THR A 2 -30.57 -12.18 -13.82
C THR A 2 -30.07 -11.89 -12.41
N ASN A 3 -30.93 -12.03 -11.39
CA ASN A 3 -30.51 -11.77 -10.01
C ASN A 3 -29.40 -12.73 -9.56
N THR A 4 -29.45 -13.99 -10.00
CA THR A 4 -28.42 -14.99 -9.70
C THR A 4 -27.08 -14.59 -10.31
N THR A 5 -27.05 -14.16 -11.57
CA THR A 5 -25.82 -13.68 -12.23
C THR A 5 -25.28 -12.43 -11.54
N ASN A 6 -26.14 -11.44 -11.25
CA ASN A 6 -25.72 -10.21 -10.59
C ASN A 6 -25.11 -10.48 -9.22
N ILE A 7 -25.71 -11.39 -8.42
CA ILE A 7 -25.18 -11.80 -7.12
C ILE A 7 -23.82 -12.50 -7.28
N SER A 8 -23.67 -13.34 -8.31
CA SER A 8 -22.37 -13.99 -8.61
C SER A 8 -21.28 -12.95 -8.90
N ASN A 9 -21.57 -11.98 -9.77
CA ASN A 9 -20.62 -10.93 -10.13
C ASN A 9 -20.25 -10.04 -8.93
N LEU A 10 -21.25 -9.72 -8.07
CA LEU A 10 -21.00 -8.98 -6.85
C LEU A 10 -20.12 -9.77 -5.87
N THR A 11 -20.35 -11.07 -5.76
CA THR A 11 -19.52 -11.95 -4.92
C THR A 11 -18.08 -11.94 -5.40
N GLU A 12 -17.86 -12.11 -6.70
CA GLU A 12 -16.52 -12.05 -7.30
C GLU A 12 -15.84 -10.69 -7.06
N THR A 13 -16.56 -9.60 -7.28
CA THR A 13 -16.03 -8.24 -7.05
C THR A 13 -15.61 -8.05 -5.59
N VAL A 14 -16.43 -8.50 -4.63
CA VAL A 14 -16.12 -8.39 -3.20
C VAL A 14 -14.93 -9.27 -2.82
N THR A 15 -14.83 -10.48 -3.37
CA THR A 15 -13.66 -11.34 -3.17
C THR A 15 -12.38 -10.67 -3.69
N ASN A 16 -12.41 -10.12 -4.89
CA ASN A 16 -11.23 -9.49 -5.50
C ASN A 16 -10.82 -8.21 -4.75
N LEU A 17 -11.78 -7.37 -4.32
CA LEU A 17 -11.51 -6.24 -3.44
C LEU A 17 -10.92 -6.70 -2.10
N GLY A 18 -11.41 -7.84 -1.61
CA GLY A 18 -10.78 -8.60 -0.56
C GLY A 18 -9.33 -8.84 -0.91
N GLU A 19 -8.99 -9.62 -1.92
CA GLU A 19 -7.61 -10.05 -2.17
C GLU A 19 -6.61 -8.92 -2.48
N ASP A 20 -7.00 -7.88 -3.22
CA ASP A 20 -6.09 -6.89 -3.79
C ASP A 20 -5.88 -5.60 -2.98
N ALA A 21 -6.72 -5.32 -1.98
CA ALA A 21 -6.61 -4.10 -1.19
C ALA A 21 -5.47 -4.13 -0.16
N LEU A 22 -4.89 -2.96 0.17
CA LEU A 22 -4.08 -2.78 1.40
C LEU A 22 -5.00 -2.88 2.62
N LYS A 23 -4.93 -4.01 3.33
CA LYS A 23 -5.83 -4.32 4.45
C LYS A 23 -5.27 -3.87 5.78
N TRP A 24 -6.18 -3.58 6.70
CA TRP A 24 -5.84 -3.54 8.11
C TRP A 24 -5.58 -4.96 8.63
N ASP A 25 -4.35 -5.20 9.07
CA ASP A 25 -3.96 -6.36 9.85
C ASP A 25 -4.27 -6.06 11.32
N LYS A 26 -5.34 -6.68 11.82
CA LYS A 26 -5.84 -6.44 13.18
C LYS A 26 -4.91 -6.98 14.26
N ASP A 27 -4.19 -8.06 13.97
CA ASP A 27 -3.35 -8.73 14.97
C ASP A 27 -2.05 -7.95 15.17
N ASN A 28 -1.53 -7.36 14.09
CA ASN A 28 -0.34 -6.51 14.14
C ASN A 28 -0.64 -5.01 14.31
N GLY A 29 -1.90 -4.59 14.17
CA GLY A 29 -2.33 -3.20 14.33
C GLY A 29 -1.75 -2.26 13.28
N VAL A 30 -1.62 -2.72 12.03
CA VAL A 30 -1.01 -1.98 10.91
C VAL A 30 -1.76 -2.23 9.60
N PHE A 31 -1.54 -1.38 8.59
CA PHE A 31 -1.86 -1.77 7.21
C PHE A 31 -0.78 -2.70 6.67
N THR A 32 -1.18 -3.82 6.05
CA THR A 32 -0.24 -4.77 5.46
C THR A 32 -0.15 -4.60 3.95
N ALA A 33 1.07 -4.68 3.43
CA ALA A 33 1.37 -4.77 2.00
C ALA A 33 1.58 -6.23 1.53
N ALA A 34 1.21 -7.22 2.36
CA ALA A 34 1.18 -8.62 1.92
C ALA A 34 0.14 -8.80 0.81
N HIS A 35 0.50 -9.53 -0.26
CA HIS A 35 -0.37 -9.77 -1.40
C HIS A 35 -0.06 -11.14 -2.03
N GLY A 36 -1.08 -11.95 -2.28
CA GLY A 36 -0.91 -13.33 -2.73
C GLY A 36 -0.06 -14.15 -1.76
N THR A 37 1.03 -14.75 -2.26
CA THR A 37 2.01 -15.52 -1.47
C THR A 37 3.10 -14.65 -0.85
N GLU A 38 3.19 -13.38 -1.22
CA GLU A 38 4.23 -12.47 -0.76
C GLU A 38 3.82 -11.85 0.58
N THR A 39 4.67 -12.02 1.60
CA THR A 39 4.44 -11.43 2.92
C THR A 39 4.77 -9.94 2.96
N THR A 40 5.50 -9.42 1.98
CA THR A 40 5.83 -7.99 1.83
C THR A 40 5.86 -7.61 0.35
N SER A 41 5.23 -6.49 -0.01
CA SER A 41 5.24 -5.95 -1.38
C SER A 41 5.69 -4.50 -1.43
N LYS A 42 6.11 -4.05 -2.62
CA LYS A 42 6.41 -2.63 -2.86
C LYS A 42 5.13 -1.82 -2.94
N ILE A 43 5.14 -0.63 -2.32
CA ILE A 43 4.16 0.43 -2.58
C ILE A 43 4.87 1.47 -3.47
N THR A 44 4.40 1.61 -4.71
CA THR A 44 4.97 2.54 -5.70
C THR A 44 3.98 3.66 -6.03
N ASN A 45 4.40 4.61 -6.88
CA ASN A 45 3.65 5.83 -7.21
C ASN A 45 3.33 6.69 -5.99
N VAL A 46 4.17 6.60 -4.95
CA VAL A 46 4.13 7.46 -3.78
C VAL A 46 4.78 8.78 -4.15
N LYS A 47 3.98 9.84 -4.18
CA LYS A 47 4.47 11.21 -4.36
C LYS A 47 5.38 11.58 -3.18
N ASP A 48 6.35 12.47 -3.40
CA ASP A 48 7.20 12.99 -2.33
C ASP A 48 6.33 13.49 -1.16
N GLY A 49 6.63 13.01 0.04
CA GLY A 49 5.97 13.44 1.27
C GLY A 49 6.57 14.74 1.80
N ASP A 50 5.79 15.53 2.54
CA ASP A 50 6.31 16.76 3.12
C ASP A 50 7.34 16.48 4.21
N LEU A 51 8.54 17.08 4.10
CA LEU A 51 9.64 16.90 5.06
C LEU A 51 9.61 17.98 6.15
N THR A 52 8.58 17.94 7.00
CA THR A 52 8.41 18.87 8.13
C THR A 52 8.24 18.11 9.44
N THR A 53 8.47 18.77 10.58
CA THR A 53 8.46 18.13 11.93
C THR A 53 7.16 17.42 12.28
N GLY A 54 6.02 17.85 11.73
CA GLY A 54 4.70 17.27 12.02
C GLY A 54 4.17 16.37 10.91
N SER A 55 4.94 16.07 9.88
CA SER A 55 4.46 15.31 8.73
C SER A 55 4.11 13.87 9.08
N THR A 56 3.01 13.38 8.51
CA THR A 56 2.59 11.97 8.56
C THR A 56 2.59 11.33 7.17
N ASP A 57 3.20 11.99 6.18
CA ASP A 57 3.26 11.50 4.82
C ASP A 57 4.28 10.36 4.72
N ALA A 58 3.98 9.38 3.87
CA ALA A 58 4.98 8.40 3.47
C ALA A 58 6.07 9.09 2.64
N VAL A 59 7.33 8.74 2.89
CA VAL A 59 8.47 9.16 2.05
C VAL A 59 8.78 8.09 1.01
N ASN A 60 9.24 8.50 -0.16
CA ASN A 60 9.61 7.58 -1.23
C ASN A 60 11.13 7.44 -1.39
N GLY A 61 11.54 6.60 -2.33
CA GLY A 61 12.95 6.30 -2.58
C GLY A 61 13.79 7.49 -3.07
N SER A 62 13.22 8.44 -3.83
CA SER A 62 13.98 9.61 -4.30
C SER A 62 14.38 10.52 -3.15
N GLN A 63 13.48 10.75 -2.19
CA GLN A 63 13.77 11.59 -1.02
C GLN A 63 14.87 10.98 -0.15
N LEU A 64 14.82 9.66 0.09
CA LEU A 64 15.88 8.95 0.83
C LEU A 64 17.21 8.98 0.07
N LYS A 65 17.19 8.84 -1.26
CA LYS A 65 18.40 8.91 -2.09
C LYS A 65 19.06 10.29 -2.01
N THR A 66 18.31 11.37 -2.13
CA THR A 66 18.84 12.74 -1.98
C THR A 66 19.52 12.93 -0.63
N THR A 67 18.92 12.42 0.46
CA THR A 67 19.52 12.46 1.80
C THR A 67 20.84 11.70 1.84
N ASN A 68 20.86 10.46 1.31
CA ASN A 68 22.07 9.63 1.30
C ASN A 68 23.21 10.25 0.48
N ASP A 69 22.90 10.91 -0.64
CA ASP A 69 23.90 11.60 -1.45
C ASP A 69 24.55 12.76 -0.69
N ALA A 70 23.75 13.55 0.04
CA ALA A 70 24.27 14.64 0.87
C ALA A 70 25.20 14.10 1.98
N VAL A 71 24.83 12.99 2.63
CA VAL A 71 25.66 12.35 3.66
C VAL A 71 26.99 11.85 3.09
N ALA A 72 27.00 11.25 1.91
CA ALA A 72 28.22 10.73 1.28
C ALA A 72 29.24 11.83 0.93
N THR A 73 28.81 13.10 0.85
CA THR A 73 29.66 14.25 0.56
C THR A 73 30.18 15.00 1.79
N ASN A 74 29.78 14.57 2.99
CA ASN A 74 30.12 15.19 4.26
C ASN A 74 31.32 14.49 4.93
#